data_AF-A0A497P0W4-F1
#
_entry.id   AF-A0A497P0W4-F1
#
_cell.length_a   1.000
_cell.length_b   1.000
_cell.length_c   1.000
_cell.angle_alpha   90.00
_cell.angle_beta   90.00
_cell.angle_gamma   90.00
#
_symmetry.space_group_name_H-M   'P 1'
#
loop_
_entity.id
_entity.type
_entity.pdbx_description
1 polymer ?
#
loop_
_entity_poly.entity_id
_entity_poly.type
_entity_poly.pdbx_seq_one_letter_code
_entity_poly.pdbx_strand_id
1 'polypeptide(L)' 'LGHRRLENTLVYTHLVDFHDDEWVSAVARTVEKARELVEAGFEYVCDVDGAKLFRKRK' A
#
# COMPACT_ATOMS: atom_id res chain seq x y z
N LEU A 1 2.45 -36.88 -32.75
CA LEU A 1 1.03 -36.78 -32.34
C LEU A 1 0.98 -36.91 -30.82
N GLY A 2 0.70 -35.81 -30.11
CA GLY A 2 0.47 -35.75 -28.66
C GLY A 2 1.71 -35.92 -27.78
N HIS A 3 1.95 -35.21 -26.67
CA HIS A 3 1.20 -34.27 -25.83
C HIS A 3 2.26 -33.28 -25.27
N ARG A 4 2.12 -31.97 -25.50
CA ARG A 4 1.51 -31.00 -24.58
C ARG A 4 2.24 -30.87 -23.22
N ARG A 5 3.22 -29.96 -23.23
CA ARG A 5 3.64 -29.01 -22.18
C ARG A 5 3.13 -29.27 -20.75
N LEU A 6 4.07 -29.55 -19.87
CA LEU A 6 4.04 -29.12 -18.46
C LEU A 6 5.16 -28.09 -18.28
N GLU A 7 4.99 -26.93 -18.93
CA GLU A 7 5.85 -25.77 -18.67
C GLU A 7 5.51 -25.24 -17.27
N ASN A 8 6.50 -25.30 -16.38
CA ASN A 8 6.67 -24.37 -15.26
C ASN A 8 5.49 -24.18 -14.29
N THR A 9 5.10 -25.24 -13.57
CA THR A 9 4.35 -25.09 -12.29
C THR A 9 5.29 -24.91 -11.09
N LEU A 10 6.53 -24.50 -11.33
CA LEU A 10 7.45 -23.99 -10.32
C LEU A 10 7.95 -22.63 -10.79
N VAL A 11 7.02 -21.72 -11.12
CA VAL A 11 7.32 -20.28 -10.96
C VAL A 11 7.48 -20.08 -9.47
N TYR A 12 8.70 -20.38 -9.05
CA TYR A 12 9.27 -20.28 -7.74
C TYR A 12 8.91 -18.90 -7.22
N THR A 13 8.08 -18.91 -6.18
CA THR A 13 7.81 -17.85 -5.22
C THR A 13 8.60 -16.60 -5.56
N HIS A 14 7.96 -15.67 -6.27
CA HIS A 14 8.51 -14.35 -6.48
C HIS A 14 9.04 -13.90 -5.12
N LEU A 15 10.35 -13.69 -5.10
CA LEU A 15 11.14 -13.12 -4.01
C LEU A 15 10.60 -11.70 -3.80
N VAL A 16 9.38 -11.59 -3.26
CA VAL A 16 8.86 -10.38 -2.68
C VAL A 16 9.68 -10.25 -1.42
N ASP A 17 10.76 -9.48 -1.55
CA ASP A 17 11.44 -8.88 -0.43
C ASP A 17 10.34 -8.17 0.37
N PHE A 18 9.87 -8.83 1.44
CA PHE A 18 9.05 -8.20 2.47
C PHE A 18 9.98 -7.21 3.16
N HIS A 19 10.28 -6.10 2.50
CA HIS A 19 10.81 -4.94 3.19
C HIS A 19 9.67 -4.48 4.09
N ASP A 20 9.81 -4.89 5.35
CA ASP A 20 8.87 -4.86 6.48
C ASP A 20 8.56 -3.43 6.95
N ASP A 21 8.41 -2.50 6.01
CA ASP A 21 7.86 -1.19 6.24
C ASP A 21 6.41 -1.22 5.73
N GLU A 22 5.56 -2.03 6.37
CA GLU A 22 4.12 -1.95 6.13
C GLU A 22 3.63 -0.59 6.61
N TRP A 23 3.24 0.27 5.68
CA TRP A 23 2.60 1.56 5.99
C TRP A 23 1.10 1.44 5.81
N VAL A 24 0.34 1.99 6.75
CA VAL A 24 -1.10 2.21 6.61
C VAL A 24 -1.30 3.60 6.00
N SER A 25 -2.02 3.68 4.87
CA SER A 25 -2.36 4.95 4.22
C SER A 25 -3.80 5.37 4.50
N ALA A 26 -4.04 6.68 4.64
CA ALA A 26 -5.37 7.25 4.79
C ALA A 26 -5.53 8.54 3.99
N VAL A 27 -6.77 8.88 3.63
CA VAL A 27 -7.10 10.06 2.82
C VAL A 27 -8.08 10.95 3.58
N ALA A 28 -7.87 12.27 3.53
CA ALA A 28 -8.80 13.25 4.05
C ALA A 28 -9.18 14.30 2.99
N ARG A 29 -10.48 14.55 2.84
CA ARG A 29 -11.04 15.64 2.02
C ARG A 29 -11.55 16.82 2.85
N THR A 30 -11.63 16.65 4.17
CA THR A 30 -12.07 17.70 5.11
C THR A 30 -10.99 17.93 6.15
N VAL A 31 -10.98 19.14 6.71
CA VAL A 31 -10.04 19.52 7.77
C VAL A 31 -10.28 18.68 9.02
N GLU A 32 -11.53 18.38 9.35
CA GLU A 32 -11.90 17.51 10.47
C GLU A 32 -11.26 16.12 10.34
N LYS A 33 -11.35 15.50 9.15
CA LYS A 33 -10.75 14.19 8.94
C LYS A 33 -9.23 14.22 8.96
N ALA A 34 -8.63 15.27 8.40
CA ALA A 34 -7.19 15.46 8.45
C ALA A 34 -6.70 15.58 9.90
N ARG A 35 -7.45 16.31 10.75
CA ARG A 35 -7.16 16.44 12.17
C ARG A 35 -7.22 15.09 12.88
N GLU A 36 -8.28 14.30 12.67
CA GLU A 36 -8.40 12.96 13.27
C GLU A 36 -7.21 12.06 12.89
N LEU A 37 -6.76 12.11 11.63
CA LEU A 37 -5.64 11.31 11.16
C LEU A 37 -4.31 11.73 11.81
N VAL A 38 -4.10 13.04 11.96
CA VAL A 38 -2.92 13.57 12.67
C VAL A 38 -2.95 13.17 14.14
N GLU A 39 -4.10 13.28 14.83
CA GLU A 39 -4.28 12.85 16.22
C GLU A 39 -4.10 11.33 16.38
N ALA A 40 -4.45 10.54 15.35
CA ALA A 40 -4.20 9.09 15.29
C ALA A 40 -2.74 8.72 14.97
N GLY A 41 -1.86 9.71 14.78
CA GLY A 41 -0.43 9.51 14.52
C GLY A 41 -0.08 9.22 13.07
N PHE A 42 -0.94 9.59 12.12
CA PHE A 42 -0.57 9.59 10.71
C PHE A 42 0.20 10.86 10.35
N GLU A 43 1.21 10.69 9.50
CA GLU A 43 2.01 11.75 8.92
C GLU A 43 1.47 12.16 7.56
N TYR A 44 1.45 13.46 7.28
CA TYR A 44 1.08 14.00 5.98
C TYR A 44 2.13 13.65 4.92
N VAL A 45 1.67 13.28 3.72
CA VAL A 45 2.52 12.93 2.58
C VAL A 45 2.39 13.96 1.47
N CYS A 46 1.20 14.08 0.87
CA CYS A 46 0.95 14.95 -0.27
C CYS A 46 -0.54 15.26 -0.44
N ASP A 47 -0.85 16.18 -1.33
CA ASP A 47 -2.21 16.50 -1.78
C ASP A 47 -2.34 16.09 -3.25
N VAL A 48 -3.40 15.35 -3.57
CA VAL A 48 -3.71 14.88 -4.92
C VAL A 48 -5.21 15.02 -5.13
N ASP A 49 -5.62 15.72 -6.18
CA ASP A 49 -7.02 15.88 -6.56
C ASP A 49 -7.90 16.51 -5.45
N GLY A 50 -7.33 17.47 -4.69
CA GLY A 50 -8.01 18.11 -3.56
C GLY A 50 -8.22 17.21 -2.34
N ALA A 51 -7.57 16.04 -2.32
CA ALA A 51 -7.54 15.13 -1.19
C ALA A 51 -6.12 15.03 -0.61
N LYS A 52 -6.02 15.04 0.72
CA LYS A 52 -4.75 14.92 1.44
C LYS A 52 -4.48 13.46 1.77
N LEU A 53 -3.29 12.99 1.44
CA LEU A 53 -2.78 11.66 1.72
C LEU A 53 -1.92 11.68 2.99
N PHE A 54 -2.14 10.66 3.82
CA PHE A 54 -1.45 10.43 5.06
C PHE A 54 -0.94 9.00 5.13
N ARG A 55 0.13 8.77 5.88
CA ARG A 55 0.67 7.43 6.15
C ARG A 55 1.05 7.27 7.62
N LYS A 56 1.00 6.06 8.12
CA LYS A 56 1.48 5.69 9.46
C LYS A 56 2.21 4.36 9.37
N ARG A 57 3.34 4.21 10.06
CA ARG A 57 3.99 2.90 10.19
C ARG A 57 3.07 1.94 10.93
N LYS A 58 2.98 0.69 10.46
CA LYS A 58 2.22 -0.36 11.14
C LYS A 58 2.79 -0.64 12.52
#